data_AF-A0A0C3CI32-F1
#
_entry.id   AF-A0A0C3CI32-F1
#
_cell.length_a   1.000
_cell.length_b   1.000
_cell.length_c   1.000
_cell.angle_alpha   90.00
_cell.angle_beta   90.00
_cell.angle_gamma   90.00
#
_symmetry.space_group_name_H-M   'P 1'
#
loop_
_entity.id
_entity.type
_entity.pdbx_description
1 polymer ?
#
loop_
_entity_poly.entity_id
_entity_poly.type
_entity_poly.pdbx_seq_one_letter_code
_entity_poly.pdbx_strand_id
1 'polypeptide(L)'
;MPPHQDPDLDVVKKFLSDLENLPPGNESYYKVEELIAPALEGEKDLRMAYAATNGPRPSDPHIGLIDIFSISPTPVVIGRHRGGAHLNAAHIFPFRHFDHPHRLLDGQPAVVPMGRFKENWDIFSCGLLKKLNWGNIIAAGGAVLACLKETVPDDMNKMERMDLFQSYEYAGSDIDLFLYDLCPEEAKIKMQSIEKQIKESAVFPTVCVRKTNTISIHTAFPAHPIQIILRLYHSPAEVLAGFDVDSACCAYDGTRVWMNPCSLAACVRQANTIDITRRSPSYEVRLAKYSLRGFEVYFPSLRRDDIPPDSPVLRKTRTNFPPGLARLLVLEEMRSNYESFPNLEYPGARTSMGIKNAVPEPPSLVEVEDETVLTISRVLEALNIIPFDDGEPVDIIGLSHYNFSWRELPYGEF
;
A
#
# COMPACT_ATOMS: atom_id res chain seq x y z
N MET A 1 -1.52 -13.04 -40.92
CA MET A 1 -2.42 -12.52 -39.87
C MET A 1 -1.83 -11.20 -39.43
N PRO A 2 -2.61 -10.13 -39.26
CA PRO A 2 -2.09 -8.93 -38.61
C PRO A 2 -1.70 -9.31 -37.17
N PRO A 3 -0.71 -8.65 -36.57
CA PRO A 3 -0.38 -8.90 -35.17
C PRO A 3 -1.65 -8.65 -34.35
N HIS A 4 -2.06 -9.61 -33.54
CA HIS A 4 -3.08 -9.38 -32.52
C HIS A 4 -2.54 -8.27 -31.61
N GLN A 5 -3.01 -7.04 -31.81
CA GLN A 5 -2.82 -5.96 -30.85
C GLN A 5 -3.63 -6.35 -29.62
N ASP A 6 -2.94 -6.48 -28.49
CA ASP A 6 -3.57 -6.74 -27.21
C ASP A 6 -4.36 -5.49 -26.81
N PRO A 7 -5.71 -5.56 -26.71
CA PRO A 7 -6.55 -4.39 -26.49
C PRO A 7 -6.17 -3.61 -25.23
N ASP A 8 -5.65 -4.26 -24.19
CA ASP A 8 -5.22 -3.60 -22.96
C ASP A 8 -3.94 -2.76 -23.14
N LEU A 9 -3.02 -3.20 -24.00
CA LEU A 9 -1.78 -2.47 -24.29
C LEU A 9 -2.06 -1.15 -25.03
N ASP A 10 -3.04 -1.18 -25.95
CA ASP A 10 -3.43 -0.01 -26.71
C ASP A 10 -4.19 1.01 -25.86
N VAL A 11 -4.98 0.55 -24.87
CA VAL A 11 -5.66 1.41 -23.90
C VAL A 11 -4.67 2.14 -22.98
N VAL A 12 -3.67 1.45 -22.44
CA VAL A 12 -2.65 2.08 -21.58
C VAL A 12 -1.83 3.12 -22.36
N LYS A 13 -1.42 2.81 -23.60
CA LYS A 13 -0.72 3.77 -24.46
C LYS A 13 -1.55 5.01 -24.75
N LYS A 14 -2.85 4.81 -25.02
CA LYS A 14 -3.77 5.93 -25.24
C LYS A 14 -3.89 6.80 -23.98
N PHE A 15 -4.08 6.19 -22.81
CA PHE A 15 -4.14 6.90 -21.54
C PHE A 15 -2.88 7.76 -21.31
N LEU A 16 -1.68 7.19 -21.52
CA LEU A 16 -0.42 7.93 -21.38
C LEU A 16 -0.33 9.11 -22.35
N SER A 17 -0.70 8.89 -23.62
CA SER A 17 -0.68 9.95 -24.63
C SER A 17 -1.68 11.07 -24.33
N ASP A 18 -2.89 10.74 -23.89
CA ASP A 18 -3.88 11.74 -23.52
C ASP A 18 -3.44 12.53 -22.28
N LEU A 19 -2.83 11.84 -21.29
CA LEU A 19 -2.33 12.43 -20.05
C LEU A 19 -1.20 13.43 -20.30
N GLU A 20 -0.27 13.13 -21.22
CA GLU A 20 0.81 14.03 -21.62
C GLU A 20 0.28 15.36 -22.20
N ASN A 21 -0.87 15.32 -22.87
CA ASN A 21 -1.48 16.49 -23.49
C ASN A 21 -2.35 17.33 -22.52
N LEU A 22 -2.50 16.91 -21.26
CA LEU A 22 -3.25 17.68 -20.27
C LEU A 22 -2.37 18.73 -19.57
N PRO A 23 -2.69 20.03 -19.68
CA PRO A 23 -2.00 21.05 -18.89
C PRO A 23 -2.36 20.91 -17.41
N PRO A 24 -1.47 21.26 -16.46
CA PRO A 24 -1.83 21.32 -15.03
C PRO A 24 -2.99 22.27 -14.74
N GLY A 25 -3.76 21.97 -13.69
CA GLY A 25 -4.86 22.81 -13.21
C GLY A 25 -6.20 22.09 -13.03
N ASN A 26 -7.17 22.83 -12.46
CA ASN A 26 -8.48 22.31 -12.03
C ASN A 26 -9.28 21.61 -13.13
N GLU A 27 -9.32 22.17 -14.34
CA GLU A 27 -10.10 21.56 -15.43
C GLU A 27 -9.54 20.20 -15.84
N SER A 28 -8.22 20.11 -15.95
CA SER A 28 -7.52 18.86 -16.28
C SER A 28 -7.62 17.84 -15.15
N TYR A 29 -7.62 18.29 -13.88
CA TYR A 29 -7.77 17.41 -12.72
C TYR A 29 -9.00 16.50 -12.83
N TYR A 30 -10.15 17.05 -13.22
CA TYR A 30 -11.38 16.28 -13.37
C TYR A 30 -11.40 15.47 -14.68
N LYS A 31 -10.78 15.96 -15.76
CA LYS A 31 -10.66 15.22 -17.03
C LYS A 31 -9.88 13.92 -16.90
N VAL A 32 -8.93 13.82 -15.96
CA VAL A 32 -8.19 12.57 -15.70
C VAL A 32 -9.14 11.39 -15.42
N GLU A 33 -10.31 11.62 -14.81
CA GLU A 33 -11.31 10.56 -14.56
C GLU A 33 -11.88 9.99 -15.86
N GLU A 34 -12.18 10.86 -16.83
CA GLU A 34 -12.66 10.44 -18.16
C GLU A 34 -11.56 9.71 -18.95
N LEU A 35 -10.31 10.18 -18.85
CA LEU A 35 -9.18 9.59 -19.57
C LEU A 35 -8.80 8.19 -19.06
N ILE A 36 -8.89 7.97 -17.75
CA ILE A 36 -8.52 6.69 -17.16
C ILE A 36 -9.64 5.64 -17.27
N ALA A 37 -10.90 6.05 -17.46
CA ALA A 37 -12.05 5.14 -17.46
C ALA A 37 -11.89 3.90 -18.36
N PRO A 38 -11.39 3.99 -19.61
CA PRO A 38 -11.15 2.81 -20.44
C PRO A 38 -10.11 1.85 -19.84
N ALA A 39 -9.07 2.40 -19.21
CA ALA A 39 -8.02 1.60 -18.57
C ALA A 39 -8.50 0.92 -17.29
N LEU A 40 -9.41 1.55 -16.54
CA LEU A 40 -10.05 0.94 -15.37
C LEU A 40 -10.97 -0.23 -15.77
N GLU A 41 -11.65 -0.14 -16.92
CA GLU A 41 -12.46 -1.26 -17.42
C GLU A 41 -11.55 -2.43 -17.84
N GLY A 42 -10.44 -2.17 -18.53
CA GLY A 42 -9.43 -3.21 -18.82
C GLY A 42 -8.85 -3.84 -17.55
N GLU A 43 -8.53 -3.05 -16.53
CA GLU A 43 -8.07 -3.58 -15.23
C GLU A 43 -9.13 -4.46 -14.56
N LYS A 44 -10.42 -4.12 -14.69
CA LYS A 44 -11.54 -4.93 -14.20
C LYS A 44 -11.65 -6.25 -14.97
N ASP A 45 -11.52 -6.22 -16.29
CA ASP A 45 -11.53 -7.44 -17.12
C ASP A 45 -10.34 -8.36 -16.76
N LEU A 46 -9.15 -7.80 -16.56
CA LEU A 46 -7.98 -8.53 -16.06
C LEU A 46 -8.23 -9.17 -14.69
N ARG A 47 -8.83 -8.44 -13.75
CA ARG A 47 -9.21 -9.00 -12.43
C ARG A 47 -10.17 -10.17 -12.57
N MET A 48 -11.18 -10.05 -13.44
CA MET A 48 -12.13 -11.14 -13.72
C MET A 48 -11.44 -12.34 -14.35
N ALA A 49 -10.49 -12.12 -15.26
CA ALA A 49 -9.71 -13.19 -15.87
C ALA A 49 -8.84 -13.94 -14.84
N TYR A 50 -8.16 -13.21 -13.93
CA TYR A 50 -7.36 -13.84 -12.87
C TYR A 50 -8.20 -14.55 -11.80
N ALA A 51 -9.45 -14.11 -11.58
CA ALA A 51 -10.39 -14.77 -10.68
C ALA A 51 -11.01 -16.05 -11.26
N ALA A 52 -10.98 -16.23 -12.58
CA ALA A 52 -11.56 -17.39 -13.24
C ALA A 52 -10.70 -18.65 -13.03
N THR A 53 -11.28 -19.69 -12.43
CA THR A 53 -10.57 -20.94 -12.08
C THR A 53 -10.02 -21.70 -13.28
N ASN A 54 -10.72 -21.65 -14.43
CA ASN A 54 -10.39 -22.39 -15.66
C ASN A 54 -10.31 -21.48 -16.90
N GLY A 55 -10.15 -20.17 -16.71
CA GLY A 55 -10.06 -19.21 -17.82
C GLY A 55 -8.66 -19.17 -18.45
N PRO A 56 -8.53 -18.79 -19.73
CA PRO A 56 -7.23 -18.46 -20.29
C PRO A 56 -6.63 -17.28 -19.52
N ARG A 57 -5.42 -17.46 -19.00
CA ARG A 57 -4.69 -16.39 -18.30
C ARG A 57 -3.96 -15.52 -19.33
N PRO A 58 -3.78 -14.22 -19.06
CA PRO A 58 -2.94 -13.38 -19.91
C PRO A 58 -1.52 -13.94 -20.03
N SER A 59 -0.98 -13.96 -21.24
CA SER A 59 0.37 -14.48 -21.51
C SER A 59 1.47 -13.48 -21.18
N ASP A 60 1.20 -12.17 -21.25
CA ASP A 60 2.15 -11.14 -20.85
C ASP A 60 2.08 -10.92 -19.32
N PRO A 61 3.16 -11.19 -18.57
CA PRO A 61 3.17 -11.01 -17.12
C PRO A 61 3.03 -9.55 -16.68
N HIS A 62 3.24 -8.58 -17.58
CA HIS A 62 3.14 -7.15 -17.29
C HIS A 62 1.98 -6.47 -18.05
N ILE A 63 0.99 -7.25 -18.51
CA ILE A 63 -0.19 -6.72 -19.19
C ILE A 63 -0.86 -5.60 -18.37
N GLY A 64 -1.21 -4.51 -19.03
CA GLY A 64 -1.84 -3.35 -18.40
C GLY A 64 -0.92 -2.53 -17.47
N LEU A 65 0.35 -2.92 -17.29
CA LEU A 65 1.30 -2.20 -16.45
C LEU A 65 2.14 -1.21 -17.25
N ILE A 66 2.63 -0.21 -16.52
CA ILE A 66 3.44 0.90 -17.00
C ILE A 66 4.80 0.81 -16.32
N ASP A 67 5.88 0.73 -17.09
CA ASP A 67 7.23 0.99 -16.57
C ASP A 67 7.42 2.50 -16.46
N ILE A 68 7.25 3.05 -15.25
CA ILE A 68 7.15 4.49 -15.03
C ILE A 68 8.40 5.25 -15.48
N PHE A 69 9.57 4.60 -15.41
CA PHE A 69 10.85 5.21 -15.77
C PHE A 69 11.20 5.08 -17.25
N SER A 70 10.40 4.33 -18.01
CA SER A 70 10.50 4.30 -19.48
C SER A 70 9.74 5.44 -20.16
N ILE A 71 8.86 6.14 -19.43
CA ILE A 71 8.06 7.25 -19.96
C ILE A 71 8.89 8.53 -20.01
N SER A 72 8.84 9.22 -21.15
CA SER A 72 9.44 10.54 -21.34
C SER A 72 8.51 11.45 -22.14
N PRO A 73 8.21 12.67 -21.68
CA PRO A 73 8.64 13.26 -20.40
C PRO A 73 7.99 12.57 -19.18
N THR A 74 8.61 12.70 -18.00
CA THR A 74 8.01 12.17 -16.75
C THR A 74 6.65 12.83 -16.50
N PRO A 75 5.59 12.07 -16.18
CA PRO A 75 4.29 12.64 -15.86
C PRO A 75 4.37 13.66 -14.74
N VAL A 76 3.64 14.76 -14.89
CA VAL A 76 3.65 15.89 -13.96
C VAL A 76 2.37 15.93 -13.12
N VAL A 77 2.44 16.60 -11.98
CA VAL A 77 1.32 16.83 -11.08
C VAL A 77 0.30 17.74 -11.77
N ILE A 78 -0.93 17.24 -11.88
CA ILE A 78 -2.12 18.00 -12.26
C ILE A 78 -2.88 18.21 -10.96
N GLY A 79 -2.56 19.30 -10.28
CA GLY A 79 -3.20 19.61 -9.02
C GLY A 79 -4.55 20.27 -9.22
N ARG A 80 -5.30 20.32 -8.11
CA ARG A 80 -6.47 21.19 -7.95
C ARG A 80 -6.12 22.45 -7.15
N HIS A 81 -6.29 23.64 -7.72
CA HIS A 81 -6.20 24.95 -7.06
C HIS A 81 -7.46 25.24 -6.24
N ARG A 82 -7.29 25.76 -5.02
CA ARG A 82 -8.38 26.01 -4.07
C ARG A 82 -8.79 27.47 -4.06
N GLY A 83 -9.56 27.88 -5.06
CA GLY A 83 -10.22 29.18 -5.11
C GLY A 83 -11.73 29.07 -4.96
N GLY A 84 -12.25 28.64 -3.80
CA GLY A 84 -13.69 28.64 -3.50
C GLY A 84 -14.19 27.47 -2.64
N ALA A 85 -15.28 27.69 -1.90
CA ALA A 85 -15.89 26.73 -0.95
C ALA A 85 -16.37 25.41 -1.58
N HIS A 86 -16.61 25.38 -2.89
CA HIS A 86 -17.19 24.23 -3.60
C HIS A 86 -16.20 23.09 -3.93
N LEU A 87 -14.88 23.31 -3.88
CA LEU A 87 -13.88 22.36 -4.43
C LEU A 87 -13.48 21.22 -3.47
N ASN A 88 -13.92 21.22 -2.22
CA ASN A 88 -13.71 20.10 -1.28
C ASN A 88 -14.95 19.21 -1.12
N ALA A 89 -16.04 19.50 -1.84
CA ALA A 89 -17.31 18.80 -1.68
C ALA A 89 -17.17 17.28 -1.94
N ALA A 90 -16.33 16.91 -2.92
CA ALA A 90 -16.10 15.53 -3.33
C ALA A 90 -14.82 14.91 -2.73
N HIS A 91 -14.08 15.62 -1.88
CA HIS A 91 -12.79 15.15 -1.34
C HIS A 91 -12.85 14.98 0.15
N ILE A 92 -12.36 13.85 0.64
CA ILE A 92 -12.09 13.57 2.05
C ILE A 92 -10.60 13.72 2.29
N PHE A 93 -10.25 14.14 3.50
CA PHE A 93 -8.89 14.45 3.93
C PHE A 93 -8.19 15.55 3.12
N PRO A 94 -8.87 16.66 2.76
CA PRO A 94 -8.31 17.56 1.79
C PRO A 94 -7.09 18.34 2.33
N PHE A 95 -6.08 18.62 1.50
CA PHE A 95 -4.92 19.47 1.85
C PHE A 95 -5.29 20.93 2.11
N ARG A 96 -5.77 21.26 3.32
CA ARG A 96 -6.42 22.55 3.62
C ARG A 96 -5.64 23.81 3.20
N HIS A 97 -4.32 23.73 3.11
CA HIS A 97 -3.45 24.84 2.73
C HIS A 97 -2.62 24.49 1.48
N PHE A 98 -2.31 25.49 0.66
CA PHE A 98 -1.52 25.32 -0.56
C PHE A 98 -0.05 24.98 -0.27
N ASP A 99 0.45 25.42 0.89
CA ASP A 99 1.80 25.15 1.41
C ASP A 99 1.88 23.86 2.25
N HIS A 100 0.86 22.99 2.18
CA HIS A 100 0.92 21.71 2.87
C HIS A 100 2.17 20.92 2.42
N PRO A 101 3.01 20.39 3.34
CA PRO A 101 4.34 19.87 3.01
C PRO A 101 4.33 18.68 2.03
N HIS A 102 3.21 17.97 1.94
CA HIS A 102 3.01 16.88 0.98
C HIS A 102 2.33 17.30 -0.33
N ARG A 103 1.91 18.56 -0.47
CA ARG A 103 1.27 19.06 -1.70
C ARG A 103 2.35 19.54 -2.66
N LEU A 104 2.40 18.92 -3.83
CA LEU A 104 3.31 19.33 -4.90
C LEU A 104 2.68 20.48 -5.70
N LEU A 105 3.54 21.31 -6.27
CA LEU A 105 3.13 22.38 -7.18
C LEU A 105 2.75 21.77 -8.53
N ASP A 106 1.72 22.33 -9.14
CA ASP A 106 1.28 21.99 -10.48
C ASP A 106 2.46 22.07 -11.49
N GLY A 107 2.63 21.02 -12.29
CA GLY A 107 3.72 20.89 -13.25
C GLY A 107 5.03 20.32 -12.70
N GLN A 108 5.15 20.08 -11.38
CA GLN A 108 6.29 19.30 -10.85
C GLN A 108 6.18 17.82 -11.24
N PRO A 109 7.30 17.07 -11.32
CA PRO A 109 7.26 15.62 -11.51
C PRO A 109 6.35 14.93 -10.48
N ALA A 110 5.50 14.01 -10.94
CA ALA A 110 4.62 13.24 -10.06
C ALA A 110 5.37 12.15 -9.26
N VAL A 111 6.57 11.77 -9.73
CA VAL A 111 7.46 10.79 -9.11
C VAL A 111 8.91 11.23 -9.26
N VAL A 112 9.77 10.80 -8.33
CA VAL A 112 11.22 11.05 -8.37
C VAL A 112 11.88 10.32 -9.54
N PRO A 113 13.01 10.79 -10.08
CA PRO A 113 13.79 10.05 -11.08
C PRO A 113 14.32 8.70 -10.56
N MET A 114 14.59 7.75 -11.47
CA MET A 114 15.07 6.38 -11.14
C MET A 114 16.28 6.36 -10.18
N GLY A 115 17.26 7.25 -10.39
CA GLY A 115 18.43 7.33 -9.51
C GLY A 115 18.05 7.63 -8.07
N ARG A 116 17.15 8.60 -7.88
CA ARG A 116 16.63 8.98 -6.56
C ARG A 116 15.73 7.89 -5.96
N PHE A 117 14.92 7.22 -6.78
CA PHE A 117 14.14 6.06 -6.34
C PHE A 117 15.05 4.96 -5.76
N LYS A 118 16.15 4.61 -6.44
CA LYS A 118 17.09 3.58 -5.96
C LYS A 118 17.78 3.99 -4.67
N GLU A 119 18.17 5.25 -4.53
CA GLU A 119 18.71 5.77 -3.26
C GLU A 119 17.68 5.67 -2.13
N ASN A 120 16.45 6.11 -2.38
CA ASN A 120 15.36 6.02 -1.41
C ASN A 120 15.08 4.56 -1.02
N TRP A 121 15.06 3.65 -2.00
CA TRP A 121 14.83 2.22 -1.79
C TRP A 121 15.93 1.59 -0.92
N ASP A 122 17.19 1.92 -1.20
CA ASP A 122 18.34 1.47 -0.40
C ASP A 122 18.27 1.95 1.04
N ILE A 123 17.82 3.19 1.27
CA ILE A 123 17.66 3.76 2.62
C ILE A 123 16.46 3.12 3.32
N PHE A 124 15.30 3.08 2.68
CA PHE A 124 14.06 2.53 3.24
C PHE A 124 14.21 1.08 3.67
N SER A 125 14.89 0.27 2.84
CA SER A 125 15.18 -1.15 3.11
C SER A 125 16.40 -1.39 3.99
N CYS A 126 17.10 -0.34 4.43
CA CYS A 126 18.38 -0.43 5.14
C CYS A 126 19.42 -1.31 4.41
N GLY A 127 19.34 -1.39 3.08
CA GLY A 127 20.20 -2.23 2.24
C GLY A 127 19.97 -3.75 2.38
N LEU A 128 18.95 -4.20 3.11
CA LEU A 128 18.68 -5.63 3.34
C LEU A 128 18.38 -6.42 2.06
N LEU A 129 17.95 -5.73 1.00
CA LEU A 129 17.57 -6.34 -0.27
C LEU A 129 18.66 -6.25 -1.35
N LYS A 130 19.86 -5.74 -1.02
CA LYS A 130 20.94 -5.52 -2.01
C LYS A 130 21.43 -6.80 -2.69
N LYS A 131 21.43 -7.91 -1.95
CA LYS A 131 21.86 -9.22 -2.46
C LYS A 131 20.71 -10.04 -3.01
N LEU A 132 19.47 -9.55 -2.95
CA LEU A 132 18.28 -10.32 -3.32
C LEU A 132 18.29 -10.63 -4.82
N ASN A 133 18.13 -11.90 -5.16
CA ASN A 133 17.80 -12.36 -6.50
C ASN A 133 16.30 -12.17 -6.75
N TRP A 134 15.99 -11.17 -7.58
CA TRP A 134 14.64 -10.73 -7.91
C TRP A 134 13.86 -11.62 -8.90
N GLY A 135 14.45 -12.68 -9.44
CA GLY A 135 13.70 -13.61 -10.30
C GLY A 135 12.48 -14.17 -9.55
N ASN A 136 11.28 -14.11 -10.15
CA ASN A 136 10.01 -14.56 -9.55
C ASN A 136 9.62 -13.83 -8.23
N ILE A 137 10.17 -12.63 -7.99
CA ILE A 137 9.81 -11.79 -6.84
C ILE A 137 9.59 -10.36 -7.32
N ILE A 138 8.56 -9.70 -6.78
CA ILE A 138 8.46 -8.24 -6.81
C ILE A 138 8.24 -7.72 -5.38
N ALA A 139 8.74 -6.53 -5.09
CA ALA A 139 8.27 -5.77 -3.95
C ALA A 139 7.09 -4.90 -4.41
N ALA A 140 6.02 -4.76 -3.64
CA ALA A 140 4.89 -3.92 -4.05
C ALA A 140 4.27 -3.14 -2.89
N GLY A 141 3.47 -2.13 -3.21
CA GLY A 141 2.69 -1.41 -2.22
C GLY A 141 3.36 -0.18 -1.63
N GLY A 142 3.06 0.08 -0.36
CA GLY A 142 3.35 1.36 0.29
C GLY A 142 4.83 1.68 0.43
N ALA A 143 5.71 0.67 0.52
CA ALA A 143 7.16 0.87 0.59
C ALA A 143 7.73 1.37 -0.75
N VAL A 144 7.29 0.75 -1.86
CA VAL A 144 7.68 1.17 -3.22
C VAL A 144 7.16 2.59 -3.47
N LEU A 145 5.90 2.86 -3.13
CA LEU A 145 5.32 4.20 -3.24
C LEU A 145 6.12 5.23 -2.44
N ALA A 146 6.46 4.93 -1.18
CA ALA A 146 7.24 5.85 -0.34
C ALA A 146 8.55 6.28 -1.00
N CYS A 147 9.19 5.36 -1.73
CA CYS A 147 10.45 5.62 -2.44
C CYS A 147 10.25 6.39 -3.76
N LEU A 148 9.05 6.32 -4.37
CA LEU A 148 8.69 7.02 -5.60
C LEU A 148 8.30 8.49 -5.39
N LYS A 149 7.89 8.88 -4.18
CA LYS A 149 7.30 10.20 -3.94
C LYS A 149 8.33 11.32 -3.98
N GLU A 150 7.98 12.39 -4.70
CA GLU A 150 8.73 13.66 -4.81
C GLU A 150 8.76 14.46 -3.50
N THR A 151 7.99 14.07 -2.48
CA THR A 151 7.92 14.79 -1.18
C THR A 151 9.17 14.61 -0.30
N VAL A 152 10.26 14.09 -0.85
CA VAL A 152 11.56 13.98 -0.16
C VAL A 152 12.49 15.03 -0.78
N PRO A 153 12.63 16.22 -0.17
CA PRO A 153 13.48 17.30 -0.68
C PRO A 153 14.85 16.81 -1.16
N ASP A 154 15.28 17.31 -2.32
CA ASP A 154 16.49 16.84 -3.00
C ASP A 154 17.75 17.03 -2.15
N ASP A 155 17.79 18.11 -1.37
CA ASP A 155 18.87 18.51 -0.48
C ASP A 155 18.97 17.67 0.80
N MET A 156 17.96 16.84 1.13
CA MET A 156 18.04 15.93 2.28
C MET A 156 19.19 14.94 2.11
N ASN A 157 20.03 14.87 3.12
CA ASN A 157 21.08 13.88 3.21
C ASN A 157 20.52 12.50 3.61
N LYS A 158 21.37 11.47 3.59
CA LYS A 158 20.95 10.09 3.86
C LYS A 158 20.31 9.90 5.25
N MET A 159 20.78 10.60 6.28
CA MET A 159 20.27 10.51 7.64
C MET A 159 18.88 11.16 7.75
N GLU A 160 18.69 12.33 7.16
CA GLU A 160 17.39 13.02 7.13
C GLU A 160 16.32 12.20 6.40
N ARG A 161 16.69 11.53 5.29
CA ARG A 161 15.78 10.61 4.60
C ARG A 161 15.48 9.36 5.43
N MET A 162 16.45 8.85 6.18
CA MET A 162 16.20 7.75 7.11
C MET A 162 15.19 8.17 8.17
N ASP A 163 15.38 9.33 8.81
CA ASP A 163 14.47 9.88 9.81
C ASP A 163 13.06 10.08 9.23
N LEU A 164 12.96 10.56 7.99
CA LEU A 164 11.70 10.66 7.26
C LEU A 164 11.04 9.29 7.09
N PHE A 165 11.78 8.24 6.71
CA PHE A 165 11.21 6.89 6.58
C PHE A 165 10.91 6.23 7.94
N GLN A 166 11.40 6.78 9.05
CA GLN A 166 11.03 6.40 10.41
C GLN A 166 9.96 7.30 11.05
N SER A 167 9.45 8.29 10.32
CA SER A 167 8.38 9.18 10.77
C SER A 167 7.07 8.41 11.01
N TYR A 168 6.12 9.06 11.69
CA TYR A 168 4.82 8.47 12.02
C TYR A 168 4.09 7.89 10.80
N GLU A 169 4.24 8.53 9.63
CA GLU A 169 3.64 8.16 8.35
C GLU A 169 4.13 6.79 7.83
N TYR A 170 5.38 6.43 8.16
CA TYR A 170 6.08 5.28 7.60
C TYR A 170 6.56 4.26 8.63
N ALA A 171 6.66 4.59 9.93
CA ALA A 171 7.17 3.71 10.99
C ALA A 171 6.40 2.38 11.15
N GLY A 172 5.15 2.33 10.69
CA GLY A 172 4.33 1.10 10.62
C GLY A 172 4.28 0.49 9.23
N SER A 173 5.27 0.75 8.37
CA SER A 173 5.37 0.16 7.05
C SER A 173 6.16 -1.13 7.08
N ASP A 174 5.72 -2.05 6.24
CA ASP A 174 6.42 -3.28 5.92
C ASP A 174 6.88 -3.22 4.46
N ILE A 175 7.87 -4.04 4.10
CA ILE A 175 8.27 -4.26 2.71
C ILE A 175 7.67 -5.59 2.25
N ASP A 176 6.58 -5.52 1.47
CA ASP A 176 5.86 -6.70 1.00
C ASP A 176 6.49 -7.25 -0.28
N LEU A 177 6.98 -8.49 -0.20
CA LEU A 177 7.52 -9.29 -1.30
C LEU A 177 6.46 -10.31 -1.76
N PHE A 178 6.15 -10.28 -3.05
CA PHE A 178 5.19 -11.15 -3.71
C PHE A 178 5.93 -12.13 -4.60
N LEU A 179 5.60 -13.41 -4.47
CA LEU A 179 6.10 -14.47 -5.33
C LEU A 179 5.15 -14.69 -6.49
N TYR A 180 5.70 -14.87 -7.69
CA TYR A 180 4.90 -15.14 -8.88
C TYR A 180 5.53 -16.21 -9.77
N ASP A 181 4.70 -16.92 -10.52
CA ASP A 181 5.10 -17.95 -11.49
C ASP A 181 6.00 -19.04 -10.85
N LEU A 182 5.55 -19.55 -9.70
CA LEU A 182 6.21 -20.63 -8.96
C LEU A 182 5.15 -21.62 -8.47
N CYS A 183 5.49 -22.91 -8.47
CA CYS A 183 4.69 -23.90 -7.74
C CYS A 183 4.97 -23.82 -6.22
N PRO A 184 4.15 -24.46 -5.36
CA PRO A 184 4.35 -24.44 -3.91
C PRO A 184 5.75 -24.90 -3.45
N GLU A 185 6.31 -25.92 -4.09
CA GLU A 185 7.64 -26.45 -3.78
C GLU A 185 8.74 -25.47 -4.13
N GLU A 186 8.67 -24.87 -5.31
CA GLU A 186 9.61 -23.83 -5.76
C GLU A 186 9.51 -22.58 -4.89
N ALA A 187 8.28 -22.19 -4.51
CA ALA A 187 8.04 -21.08 -3.59
C ALA A 187 8.69 -21.32 -2.23
N LYS A 188 8.60 -22.53 -1.66
CA LYS A 188 9.29 -22.89 -0.40
C LYS A 188 10.81 -22.69 -0.51
N ILE A 189 11.42 -23.20 -1.58
CA ILE A 189 12.86 -23.03 -1.85
C ILE A 189 13.19 -21.54 -2.01
N LYS A 190 12.34 -20.79 -2.70
CA LYS A 190 12.52 -19.36 -2.92
C LYS A 190 12.45 -18.57 -1.61
N MET A 191 11.51 -18.89 -0.73
CA MET A 191 11.41 -18.27 0.60
C MET A 191 12.66 -18.49 1.45
N GLN A 192 13.18 -19.72 1.48
CA GLN A 192 14.45 -20.03 2.17
C GLN A 192 15.63 -19.26 1.57
N SER A 193 15.66 -19.13 0.23
CA SER A 193 16.66 -18.33 -0.47
C SER A 193 16.58 -16.85 -0.12
N ILE A 194 15.37 -16.28 0.00
CA ILE A 194 15.13 -14.90 0.42
C ILE A 194 15.68 -14.67 1.83
N GLU A 195 15.32 -15.53 2.80
CA GLU A 195 15.80 -15.42 4.18
C GLU A 195 17.33 -15.43 4.24
N LYS A 196 17.97 -16.36 3.51
CA LYS A 196 19.43 -16.45 3.46
C LYS A 196 20.08 -15.16 2.94
N GLN A 197 19.57 -14.60 1.85
CA GLN A 197 20.12 -13.38 1.24
C GLN A 197 19.91 -12.13 2.12
N ILE A 198 18.78 -12.07 2.85
CA ILE A 198 18.53 -11.01 3.83
C ILE A 198 19.48 -11.15 5.02
N LYS A 199 19.67 -12.36 5.55
CA LYS A 199 20.66 -12.64 6.62
C LYS A 199 22.07 -12.23 6.24
N GLU A 200 22.48 -12.51 5.00
CA GLU A 200 23.79 -12.11 4.48
C GLU A 200 23.96 -10.59 4.28
N SER A 201 22.86 -9.84 4.27
CA SER A 201 22.85 -8.38 4.14
C SER A 201 22.62 -7.66 5.48
N ALA A 202 22.03 -8.35 6.45
CA ALA A 202 21.72 -7.81 7.77
C ALA A 202 23.00 -7.68 8.62
N VAL A 203 23.10 -6.55 9.34
CA VAL A 203 24.18 -6.31 10.32
C VAL A 203 23.88 -7.05 11.63
N PHE A 204 22.60 -7.14 11.99
CA PHE A 204 22.12 -7.78 13.21
C PHE A 204 21.40 -9.08 12.88
N PRO A 205 21.27 -10.01 13.85
CA PRO A 205 20.49 -11.23 13.68
C PRO A 205 19.07 -10.95 13.17
N THR A 206 18.54 -11.89 12.40
CA THR A 206 17.18 -11.82 11.87
C THR A 206 16.28 -12.85 12.54
N VAL A 207 15.01 -12.53 12.73
CA VAL A 207 13.98 -13.43 13.25
C VAL A 207 12.83 -13.54 12.25
N CYS A 208 12.36 -14.75 11.98
CA CYS A 208 11.18 -14.98 11.15
C CYS A 208 9.93 -15.21 12.01
N VAL A 209 8.83 -14.55 11.65
CA VAL A 209 7.53 -14.65 12.32
C VAL A 209 6.48 -15.06 11.29
N ARG A 210 5.76 -16.15 11.56
CA ARG A 210 4.64 -16.60 10.74
C ARG A 210 3.36 -15.89 11.18
N LYS A 211 2.67 -15.23 10.24
CA LYS A 211 1.31 -14.70 10.43
C LYS A 211 0.30 -15.63 9.74
N THR A 212 -0.93 -15.21 9.46
CA THR A 212 -1.90 -16.04 8.70
C THR A 212 -1.56 -16.06 7.21
N ASN A 213 -1.25 -14.91 6.61
CA ASN A 213 -1.07 -14.78 5.16
C ASN A 213 0.36 -14.41 4.73
N THR A 214 1.26 -14.23 5.71
CA THR A 214 2.64 -13.80 5.44
C THR A 214 3.64 -14.50 6.35
N ILE A 215 4.90 -14.47 5.94
CA ILE A 215 6.07 -14.69 6.80
C ILE A 215 6.83 -13.36 6.87
N SER A 216 7.01 -12.82 8.07
CA SER A 216 7.71 -11.55 8.29
C SER A 216 9.12 -11.80 8.84
N ILE A 217 10.13 -11.21 8.19
CA ILE A 217 11.53 -11.24 8.61
C ILE A 217 11.84 -9.90 9.28
N HIS A 218 12.26 -9.97 10.54
CA HIS A 218 12.57 -8.84 11.38
C HIS A 218 14.06 -8.79 11.70
N THR A 219 14.62 -7.59 11.84
CA THR A 219 15.95 -7.35 12.41
C THR A 219 15.91 -6.07 13.23
N ALA A 220 17.04 -5.64 13.78
CA ALA A 220 17.12 -4.47 14.64
C ALA A 220 16.67 -3.19 13.92
N PHE A 221 16.06 -2.27 14.67
CA PHE A 221 15.81 -0.90 14.23
C PHE A 221 17.10 -0.27 13.67
N PRO A 222 17.06 0.50 12.57
CA PRO A 222 15.90 1.08 11.90
C PRO A 222 15.25 0.25 10.78
N ALA A 223 15.61 -1.04 10.64
CA ALA A 223 15.08 -1.83 9.55
C ALA A 223 13.56 -2.03 9.62
N HIS A 224 12.88 -1.74 8.51
CA HIS A 224 11.49 -2.14 8.31
C HIS A 224 11.40 -3.67 8.16
N PRO A 225 10.35 -4.32 8.68
CA PRO A 225 10.14 -5.74 8.45
C PRO A 225 9.95 -6.04 6.96
N ILE A 226 10.49 -7.17 6.52
CA ILE A 226 10.28 -7.70 5.16
C ILE A 226 9.24 -8.79 5.25
N GLN A 227 8.12 -8.67 4.54
CA GLN A 227 7.05 -9.65 4.55
C GLN A 227 7.00 -10.40 3.23
N ILE A 228 7.09 -11.72 3.29
CA ILE A 228 6.80 -12.58 2.14
C ILE A 228 5.32 -12.92 2.19
N ILE A 229 4.59 -12.55 1.15
CA ILE A 229 3.17 -12.87 0.97
C ILE A 229 3.04 -14.32 0.51
N LEU A 230 2.20 -15.12 1.18
CA LEU A 230 2.11 -16.56 0.91
C LEU A 230 1.18 -16.94 -0.24
N ARG A 231 0.30 -16.03 -0.66
CA ARG A 231 -0.48 -16.24 -1.89
C ARG A 231 0.48 -16.27 -3.07
N LEU A 232 0.39 -17.31 -3.89
CA LEU A 232 1.13 -17.43 -5.14
C LEU A 232 0.34 -16.75 -6.26
N TYR A 233 1.05 -15.93 -7.04
CA TYR A 233 0.49 -15.21 -8.17
C TYR A 233 1.06 -15.78 -9.47
N HIS A 234 0.41 -15.51 -10.59
CA HIS A 234 0.87 -15.93 -11.91
C HIS A 234 1.78 -14.87 -12.53
N SER A 235 1.56 -13.61 -12.19
CA SER A 235 2.28 -12.49 -12.78
C SER A 235 2.32 -11.26 -11.89
N PRO A 236 3.25 -10.32 -12.11
CA PRO A 236 3.23 -9.00 -11.49
C PRO A 236 1.93 -8.22 -11.76
N ALA A 237 1.32 -8.38 -12.94
CA ALA A 237 0.02 -7.78 -13.25
C ALA A 237 -1.10 -8.30 -12.32
N GLU A 238 -1.14 -9.60 -12.03
CA GLU A 238 -2.10 -10.16 -11.06
C GLU A 238 -1.89 -9.57 -9.66
N VAL A 239 -0.63 -9.42 -9.23
CA VAL A 239 -0.30 -8.83 -7.93
C VAL A 239 -0.88 -7.43 -7.82
N LEU A 240 -0.61 -6.55 -8.80
CA LEU A 240 -1.07 -5.15 -8.75
C LEU A 240 -2.59 -5.01 -8.94
N ALA A 241 -3.21 -5.89 -9.72
CA ALA A 241 -4.67 -5.92 -9.88
C ALA A 241 -5.40 -6.23 -8.54
N GLY A 242 -4.74 -6.91 -7.60
CA GLY A 242 -5.29 -7.23 -6.28
C GLY A 242 -5.28 -6.10 -5.25
N PHE A 243 -4.65 -4.94 -5.54
CA PHE A 243 -4.59 -3.83 -4.60
C PHE A 243 -5.92 -3.06 -4.53
N ASP A 244 -6.23 -2.52 -3.35
CA ASP A 244 -7.46 -1.75 -3.08
C ASP A 244 -7.27 -0.23 -3.20
N VAL A 245 -6.10 0.29 -2.84
CA VAL A 245 -5.75 1.72 -2.88
C VAL A 245 -4.92 2.05 -4.11
N ASP A 246 -5.42 2.93 -4.97
CA ASP A 246 -4.79 3.31 -6.25
C ASP A 246 -3.30 3.62 -6.14
N SER A 247 -2.91 4.57 -5.27
CA SER A 247 -1.51 5.00 -5.17
C SER A 247 -0.57 3.89 -4.70
N ALA A 248 -1.09 2.86 -4.03
CA ALA A 248 -0.30 1.71 -3.61
C ALA A 248 -0.10 0.67 -4.73
N CYS A 249 -0.76 0.79 -5.88
CA CYS A 249 -0.67 -0.17 -6.98
C CYS A 249 0.62 0.02 -7.81
N CYS A 250 1.77 -0.07 -7.14
CA CYS A 250 3.09 0.01 -7.74
C CYS A 250 4.01 -1.11 -7.22
N ALA A 251 4.96 -1.55 -8.05
CA ALA A 251 5.88 -2.63 -7.74
C ALA A 251 7.30 -2.37 -8.26
N TYR A 252 8.30 -2.94 -7.60
CA TYR A 252 9.70 -2.93 -8.02
C TYR A 252 10.19 -4.37 -8.22
N ASP A 253 10.75 -4.66 -9.39
CA ASP A 253 11.25 -5.98 -9.77
C ASP A 253 12.78 -6.12 -9.61
N GLY A 254 13.42 -5.18 -8.91
CA GLY A 254 14.88 -5.10 -8.81
C GLY A 254 15.56 -4.31 -9.94
N THR A 255 14.83 -4.01 -11.01
CA THR A 255 15.34 -3.25 -12.17
C THR A 255 14.43 -2.10 -12.56
N ARG A 256 13.14 -2.39 -12.74
CA ARG A 256 12.07 -1.49 -13.19
C ARG A 256 11.04 -1.27 -12.10
N VAL A 257 10.34 -0.14 -12.22
CA VAL A 257 9.20 0.16 -11.35
C VAL A 257 7.93 0.16 -12.19
N TRP A 258 7.01 -0.69 -11.80
CA TRP A 258 5.74 -0.92 -12.45
C TRP A 258 4.63 -0.18 -11.72
N MET A 259 3.71 0.39 -12.48
CA MET A 259 2.48 1.00 -11.98
C MET A 259 1.32 0.57 -12.87
N ASN A 260 0.11 0.44 -12.34
CA ASN A 260 -1.08 0.43 -13.18
C ASN A 260 -1.56 1.88 -13.47
N PRO A 261 -2.46 2.09 -14.44
CA PRO A 261 -3.00 3.42 -14.76
C PRO A 261 -3.60 4.15 -13.55
N CYS A 262 -4.27 3.44 -12.63
CA CYS A 262 -4.88 4.09 -11.46
C CYS A 262 -3.84 4.62 -10.48
N SER A 263 -2.73 3.91 -10.28
CA SER A 263 -1.61 4.39 -9.48
C SER A 263 -0.99 5.64 -10.06
N LEU A 264 -0.77 5.67 -11.39
CA LEU A 264 -0.23 6.86 -12.05
C LEU A 264 -1.18 8.05 -11.94
N ALA A 265 -2.47 7.86 -12.20
CA ALA A 265 -3.47 8.91 -12.03
C ALA A 265 -3.57 9.40 -10.58
N ALA A 266 -3.38 8.52 -9.60
CA ALA A 266 -3.36 8.90 -8.19
C ALA A 266 -2.13 9.74 -7.84
N CYS A 267 -0.95 9.43 -8.38
CA CYS A 267 0.27 10.24 -8.22
C CYS A 267 0.12 11.61 -8.90
N VAL A 268 -0.37 11.65 -10.14
CA VAL A 268 -0.59 12.89 -10.90
C VAL A 268 -1.58 13.82 -10.20
N ARG A 269 -2.68 13.29 -9.65
CA ARG A 269 -3.68 14.09 -8.94
C ARG A 269 -3.40 14.29 -7.45
N GLN A 270 -2.44 13.55 -6.90
CA GLN A 270 -2.25 13.38 -5.45
C GLN A 270 -3.53 12.99 -4.72
N ALA A 271 -4.32 12.07 -5.30
CA ALA A 271 -5.58 11.61 -4.73
C ALA A 271 -5.90 10.16 -5.10
N ASN A 272 -6.32 9.36 -4.12
CA ASN A 272 -6.89 8.04 -4.33
C ASN A 272 -8.39 8.16 -4.63
N THR A 273 -8.89 7.47 -5.65
CA THR A 273 -10.32 7.47 -5.96
C THR A 273 -11.00 6.33 -5.23
N ILE A 274 -12.20 6.59 -4.70
CA ILE A 274 -12.99 5.53 -4.07
C ILE A 274 -13.52 4.60 -5.15
N ASP A 275 -13.12 3.33 -5.08
CA ASP A 275 -13.67 2.23 -5.86
C ASP A 275 -14.18 1.12 -4.91
N ILE A 276 -15.51 1.01 -4.81
CA ILE A 276 -16.17 0.01 -3.96
C ILE A 276 -15.93 -1.42 -4.48
N THR A 277 -15.66 -1.61 -5.77
CA THR A 277 -15.45 -2.93 -6.38
C THR A 277 -14.12 -3.56 -5.96
N ARG A 278 -13.21 -2.79 -5.37
CA ARG A 278 -11.88 -3.21 -4.89
C ARG A 278 -11.74 -3.19 -3.38
N ARG A 279 -12.82 -2.87 -2.66
CA ARG A 279 -12.81 -2.57 -1.23
C ARG A 279 -12.39 -3.79 -0.39
N SER A 280 -11.19 -3.72 0.20
CA SER A 280 -10.74 -4.69 1.22
C SER A 280 -11.37 -4.41 2.61
N PRO A 281 -11.29 -5.36 3.57
CA PRO A 281 -11.75 -5.13 4.95
C PRO A 281 -11.09 -3.94 5.66
N SER A 282 -9.89 -3.55 5.22
CA SER A 282 -9.09 -2.46 5.81
C SER A 282 -9.15 -1.16 5.00
N TYR A 283 -9.94 -1.13 3.92
CA TYR A 283 -9.89 -0.09 2.88
C TYR A 283 -9.99 1.33 3.43
N GLU A 284 -10.97 1.63 4.29
CA GLU A 284 -11.12 3.00 4.81
C GLU A 284 -9.96 3.44 5.69
N VAL A 285 -9.41 2.52 6.50
CA VAL A 285 -8.25 2.80 7.35
C VAL A 285 -7.01 2.99 6.49
N ARG A 286 -6.86 2.20 5.41
CA ARG A 286 -5.78 2.39 4.43
C ARG A 286 -5.91 3.73 3.72
N LEU A 287 -7.09 4.10 3.21
CA LEU A 287 -7.31 5.43 2.61
C LEU A 287 -6.92 6.56 3.57
N ALA A 288 -7.33 6.48 4.84
CA ALA A 288 -6.92 7.43 5.87
C ALA A 288 -5.39 7.44 6.09
N LYS A 289 -4.75 6.28 6.14
CA LYS A 289 -3.27 6.15 6.23
C LYS A 289 -2.56 6.79 5.03
N TYR A 290 -3.00 6.52 3.80
CA TYR A 290 -2.41 7.12 2.60
C TYR A 290 -2.69 8.62 2.49
N SER A 291 -3.71 9.14 3.19
CA SER A 291 -3.91 10.58 3.31
C SER A 291 -2.85 11.32 4.12
N LEU A 292 -2.24 10.65 5.11
CA LEU A 292 -1.04 11.15 5.79
C LEU A 292 0.18 11.12 4.87
N ARG A 293 0.17 10.22 3.88
CA ARG A 293 1.23 10.07 2.88
C ARG A 293 1.02 10.95 1.66
N GLY A 294 0.21 12.00 1.75
CA GLY A 294 0.05 12.97 0.68
C GLY A 294 -0.92 12.58 -0.42
N PHE A 295 -1.95 11.78 -0.12
CA PHE A 295 -3.03 11.47 -1.06
C PHE A 295 -4.40 11.83 -0.49
N GLU A 296 -5.08 12.78 -1.09
CA GLU A 296 -6.48 13.04 -0.76
C GLU A 296 -7.34 11.81 -1.13
N VAL A 297 -8.56 11.74 -0.61
CA VAL A 297 -9.51 10.69 -1.00
C VAL A 297 -10.61 11.35 -1.82
N TYR A 298 -10.68 11.00 -3.10
CA TYR A 298 -11.68 11.52 -4.02
C TYR A 298 -12.87 10.59 -4.11
N PHE A 299 -14.07 11.12 -3.87
CA PHE A 299 -15.33 10.42 -4.00
C PHE A 299 -16.32 11.29 -4.79
N PRO A 300 -16.47 11.07 -6.11
CA PRO A 300 -17.32 11.90 -6.97
C PRO A 300 -18.76 12.05 -6.47
N SER A 301 -19.30 10.98 -5.88
CA SER A 301 -20.69 10.90 -5.40
C SER A 301 -20.88 11.46 -3.98
N LEU A 302 -19.84 12.00 -3.33
CA LEU A 302 -19.96 12.57 -1.99
C LEU A 302 -20.82 13.84 -2.02
N ARG A 303 -21.85 13.87 -1.16
CA ARG A 303 -22.70 15.03 -0.92
C ARG A 303 -22.54 15.47 0.53
N ARG A 304 -21.60 16.39 0.79
CA ARG A 304 -21.33 16.87 2.17
C ARG A 304 -22.52 17.61 2.77
N ASP A 305 -23.29 18.33 1.95
CA ASP A 305 -24.45 19.11 2.41
C ASP A 305 -25.56 18.21 2.99
N ASP A 306 -25.61 16.93 2.60
CA ASP A 306 -26.55 15.94 3.13
C ASP A 306 -26.09 15.37 4.50
N ILE A 307 -24.91 15.76 4.99
CA ILE A 307 -24.29 15.24 6.22
C ILE A 307 -24.03 16.39 7.20
N PRO A 308 -25.08 16.91 7.87
CA PRO A 308 -24.91 18.01 8.81
C PRO A 308 -24.10 17.57 10.06
N PRO A 309 -23.52 18.51 10.82
CA PRO A 309 -22.69 18.20 12.00
C PRO A 309 -23.37 17.37 13.09
N ASP A 310 -24.69 17.46 13.21
CA ASP A 310 -25.54 16.69 14.14
C ASP A 310 -26.02 15.35 13.57
N SER A 311 -25.64 15.02 12.33
CA SER A 311 -26.01 13.76 11.69
C SER A 311 -25.59 12.53 12.52
N PRO A 312 -26.30 11.39 12.38
CA PRO A 312 -25.91 10.14 13.02
C PRO A 312 -24.46 9.71 12.70
N VAL A 313 -23.92 10.18 11.55
CA VAL A 313 -22.54 9.93 11.09
C VAL A 313 -21.52 10.87 11.72
N LEU A 314 -21.86 12.02 12.28
CA LEU A 314 -20.90 12.92 12.96
C LEU A 314 -21.20 13.14 14.45
N ARG A 315 -22.20 12.45 15.01
CA ARG A 315 -22.53 12.50 16.44
C ARG A 315 -21.33 12.17 17.35
N LYS A 316 -20.87 13.16 18.13
CA LYS A 316 -19.69 13.08 19.01
C LYS A 316 -19.76 12.00 20.10
N THR A 317 -20.97 11.66 20.57
CA THR A 317 -21.18 10.68 21.65
C THR A 317 -21.08 9.22 21.21
N ARG A 318 -20.79 8.93 19.93
CA ARG A 318 -20.64 7.54 19.46
C ARG A 318 -19.52 6.81 20.18
N THR A 319 -19.66 5.50 20.30
CA THR A 319 -18.65 4.59 20.87
C THR A 319 -18.06 3.64 19.83
N ASN A 320 -18.58 3.62 18.60
CA ASN A 320 -18.10 2.79 17.51
C ASN A 320 -17.98 3.59 16.21
N PHE A 321 -16.98 3.28 15.40
CA PHE A 321 -16.87 3.82 14.04
C PHE A 321 -18.08 3.41 13.19
N PRO A 322 -18.64 4.32 12.37
CA PRO A 322 -19.69 3.95 11.44
C PRO A 322 -19.15 2.94 10.40
N PRO A 323 -20.02 2.08 9.84
CA PRO A 323 -19.63 1.13 8.81
C PRO A 323 -19.36 1.82 7.48
N GLY A 324 -18.55 1.18 6.64
CA GLY A 324 -18.30 1.62 5.27
C GLY A 324 -17.60 2.99 5.18
N LEU A 325 -17.82 3.66 4.05
CA LEU A 325 -17.17 4.93 3.72
C LEU A 325 -17.47 6.06 4.72
N ALA A 326 -18.59 6.01 5.43
CA ALA A 326 -18.93 6.98 6.47
C ALA A 326 -17.85 7.06 7.57
N ARG A 327 -17.06 5.98 7.76
CA ARG A 327 -15.90 5.96 8.65
C ARG A 327 -14.88 7.04 8.31
N LEU A 328 -14.66 7.32 7.02
CA LEU A 328 -13.69 8.29 6.54
C LEU A 328 -13.99 9.71 7.03
N LEU A 329 -15.29 10.08 7.15
CA LEU A 329 -15.70 11.39 7.64
C LEU A 329 -15.37 11.57 9.14
N VAL A 330 -15.52 10.50 9.92
CA VAL A 330 -15.13 10.49 11.34
C VAL A 330 -13.62 10.62 11.47
N LEU A 331 -12.87 9.85 10.68
CA LEU A 331 -11.41 9.90 10.69
C LEU A 331 -10.88 11.27 10.23
N GLU A 332 -11.51 11.91 9.23
CA GLU A 332 -11.17 13.27 8.79
C GLU A 332 -11.34 14.30 9.91
N GLU A 333 -12.44 14.23 10.63
CA GLU A 333 -12.74 15.12 11.75
C GLU A 333 -11.78 14.86 12.93
N MET A 334 -11.52 13.60 13.28
CA MET A 334 -10.50 13.24 14.29
C MET A 334 -9.10 13.72 13.92
N ARG A 335 -8.72 13.69 12.64
CA ARG A 335 -7.43 14.22 12.17
C ARG A 335 -7.33 15.74 12.33
N SER A 336 -8.47 16.42 12.25
CA SER A 336 -8.55 17.87 12.41
C SER A 336 -8.55 18.29 13.87
N ASN A 337 -9.21 17.51 14.71
CA ASN A 337 -9.28 17.70 16.15
C ASN A 337 -9.43 16.33 16.82
N TYR A 338 -8.38 15.90 17.52
CA TYR A 338 -8.30 14.57 18.13
C TYR A 338 -9.36 14.36 19.23
N GLU A 339 -9.89 15.43 19.83
CA GLU A 339 -10.92 15.38 20.88
C GLU A 339 -12.36 15.33 20.34
N SER A 340 -12.54 15.38 19.01
CA SER A 340 -13.88 15.45 18.39
C SER A 340 -14.78 14.26 18.74
N PHE A 341 -14.19 13.09 18.98
CA PHE A 341 -14.88 11.86 19.34
C PHE A 341 -14.21 11.22 20.58
N PRO A 342 -14.56 11.67 21.81
CA PRO A 342 -13.85 11.28 23.03
C PRO A 342 -13.93 9.79 23.36
N ASN A 343 -14.91 9.06 22.79
CA ASN A 343 -15.07 7.63 23.02
C ASN A 343 -14.51 6.76 21.88
N LEU A 344 -13.74 7.34 20.94
CA LEU A 344 -13.09 6.62 19.85
C LEU A 344 -11.58 6.81 19.90
N GLU A 345 -10.85 5.74 19.57
CA GLU A 345 -9.40 5.80 19.36
C GLU A 345 -9.10 5.80 17.86
N TYR A 346 -8.20 6.68 17.41
CA TYR A 346 -7.82 6.73 16.01
C TYR A 346 -7.06 5.44 15.63
N PRO A 347 -7.48 4.71 14.58
CA PRO A 347 -6.84 3.45 14.22
C PRO A 347 -5.34 3.62 13.93
N GLY A 348 -4.50 2.83 14.59
CA GLY A 348 -3.05 2.90 14.42
C GLY A 348 -2.36 4.03 15.20
N ALA A 349 -3.09 4.79 16.03
CA ALA A 349 -2.44 5.53 17.11
C ALA A 349 -1.75 4.50 18.00
N ARG A 350 -0.42 4.51 18.04
CA ARG A 350 0.29 3.81 19.11
C ARG A 350 -0.15 4.50 20.39
N THR A 351 -0.75 3.75 21.31
CA THR A 351 -0.74 4.15 22.71
C THR A 351 0.72 4.47 23.01
N SER A 352 1.04 5.74 23.30
CA SER A 352 2.31 6.01 23.94
C SER A 352 2.23 5.20 25.23
N MET A 353 2.91 4.05 25.30
CA MET A 353 3.33 3.53 26.59
C MET A 353 4.08 4.72 27.18
N GLY A 354 3.44 5.38 28.16
CA GLY A 354 4.04 6.52 28.81
C GLY A 354 5.43 6.07 29.22
N ILE A 355 6.46 6.81 28.80
CA ILE A 355 7.83 6.56 29.21
C ILE A 355 7.85 6.82 30.73
N LYS A 356 7.51 5.79 31.48
CA LYS A 356 7.74 5.66 32.90
C LYS A 356 8.35 4.28 33.07
N ASN A 357 9.64 4.32 33.36
CA ASN A 357 10.52 3.28 33.88
C ASN A 357 11.40 2.59 32.83
N ALA A 358 12.67 2.97 32.90
CA ALA A 358 13.90 2.29 32.47
C ALA A 358 13.87 1.61 31.10
N VAL A 359 14.62 2.17 30.14
CA VAL A 359 15.21 1.37 29.05
C VAL A 359 16.01 0.27 29.74
N PRO A 360 15.62 -1.02 29.66
CA PRO A 360 16.45 -2.10 30.18
C PRO A 360 17.78 -2.03 29.42
N GLU A 361 18.91 -2.14 30.13
CA GLU A 361 20.18 -2.34 29.45
C GLU A 361 20.03 -3.53 28.49
N PRO A 362 20.60 -3.42 27.27
CA PRO A 362 20.55 -4.55 26.34
C PRO A 362 21.14 -5.77 27.06
N PRO A 363 20.47 -6.94 27.00
CA PRO A 363 21.04 -8.14 27.59
C PRO A 363 22.45 -8.32 27.03
N SER A 364 23.38 -8.72 27.90
CA SER A 364 24.69 -9.17 27.45
C SER A 364 24.51 -10.18 26.33
N LEU A 365 25.41 -10.18 25.34
CA LEU A 365 25.42 -11.15 24.24
C LEU A 365 25.57 -12.56 24.82
N VAL A 366 24.44 -13.16 25.23
CA VAL A 366 24.31 -14.58 25.48
C VAL A 366 24.26 -15.21 24.10
N GLU A 367 25.13 -16.18 23.84
CA GLU A 367 25.00 -17.06 22.69
C GLU A 367 23.58 -17.67 22.75
N VAL A 368 22.67 -17.14 21.93
CA VAL A 368 21.34 -17.71 21.77
C VAL A 368 21.58 -19.08 21.16
N GLU A 369 21.32 -20.14 21.93
CA GLU A 369 21.31 -21.51 21.40
C GLU A 369 20.45 -21.53 20.13
N ASP A 370 21.04 -22.06 19.05
CA ASP A 370 20.53 -22.11 17.67
C ASP A 370 19.08 -22.66 17.57
N GLU A 371 18.61 -23.32 18.64
CA GLU A 371 17.28 -23.91 18.77
C GLU A 371 16.12 -22.94 19.03
N THR A 372 16.35 -21.64 19.27
CA THR A 372 15.26 -20.66 19.52
C THR A 372 15.01 -19.65 18.41
N VAL A 373 15.88 -19.59 17.39
CA VAL A 373 15.63 -18.76 16.20
C VAL A 373 14.73 -19.54 15.23
N LEU A 374 13.48 -19.08 15.08
CA LEU A 374 12.58 -19.58 14.04
C LEU A 374 13.16 -19.20 12.67
N THR A 375 13.74 -20.18 11.97
CA THR A 375 14.10 -20.09 10.55
C THR A 375 12.85 -20.28 9.69
N ILE A 376 12.87 -19.86 8.43
CA ILE A 376 11.78 -20.17 7.50
C ILE A 376 11.59 -21.69 7.39
N SER A 377 12.66 -22.48 7.41
CA SER A 377 12.54 -23.95 7.38
C SER A 377 11.66 -24.49 8.53
N ARG A 378 11.86 -24.02 9.77
CA ARG A 378 11.04 -24.44 10.91
C ARG A 378 9.59 -23.94 10.83
N VAL A 379 9.40 -22.75 10.27
CA VAL A 379 8.06 -22.22 9.97
C VAL A 379 7.35 -23.07 8.90
N LEU A 380 8.05 -23.44 7.84
CA LEU A 380 7.51 -24.26 6.75
C LEU A 380 7.21 -25.70 7.19
N GLU A 381 8.05 -26.27 8.06
CA GLU A 381 7.80 -27.57 8.70
C GLU A 381 6.50 -27.55 9.53
N ALA A 382 6.26 -26.47 10.29
CA ALA A 382 4.98 -26.27 10.99
C ALA A 382 3.79 -26.09 10.03
N LEU A 383 4.00 -25.57 8.81
CA LEU A 383 2.96 -25.48 7.78
C LEU A 383 2.63 -26.81 7.12
N ASN A 384 3.51 -27.80 7.08
CA ASN A 384 3.10 -29.14 6.62
C ASN A 384 2.07 -29.82 7.57
N ILE A 385 1.74 -29.20 8.72
CA ILE A 385 0.64 -29.59 9.62
C ILE A 385 -0.67 -28.84 9.28
N ILE A 386 -0.61 -27.72 8.53
CA ILE A 386 -1.75 -26.87 8.19
C ILE A 386 -1.70 -26.55 6.67
N PRO A 387 -2.60 -27.08 5.84
CA PRO A 387 -2.49 -27.00 4.38
C PRO A 387 -2.33 -25.56 3.88
N PHE A 388 -1.55 -25.40 2.80
CA PHE A 388 -1.52 -24.15 2.03
C PHE A 388 -2.94 -23.87 1.54
N ASP A 389 -3.35 -22.61 1.59
CA ASP A 389 -4.65 -22.19 1.09
C ASP A 389 -4.57 -22.18 -0.45
N ASP A 390 -5.04 -23.26 -1.07
CA ASP A 390 -4.87 -23.59 -2.50
C ASP A 390 -5.71 -22.71 -3.45
N GLY A 391 -5.97 -21.47 -3.06
CA GLY A 391 -6.56 -20.46 -3.95
C GLY A 391 -8.02 -20.70 -4.31
N GLU A 392 -8.81 -21.32 -3.43
CA GLU A 392 -10.26 -21.24 -3.56
C GLU A 392 -10.69 -19.76 -3.53
N PRO A 393 -11.48 -19.28 -4.51
CA PRO A 393 -11.98 -17.93 -4.49
C PRO A 393 -12.85 -17.75 -3.25
N VAL A 394 -12.45 -16.86 -2.34
CA VAL A 394 -13.31 -16.46 -1.24
C VAL A 394 -14.49 -15.72 -1.85
N ASP A 395 -15.63 -16.40 -1.95
CA ASP A 395 -16.94 -15.78 -2.15
C ASP A 395 -17.11 -14.72 -1.05
N ILE A 396 -16.99 -13.44 -1.41
CA ILE A 396 -17.41 -12.34 -0.55
C ILE A 396 -18.94 -12.24 -0.67
N ILE A 397 -19.65 -13.28 -0.26
CA ILE A 397 -21.08 -13.25 -0.01
C ILE A 397 -21.38 -14.07 1.25
N GLY A 398 -21.67 -13.36 2.34
CA GLY A 398 -22.51 -13.89 3.42
C GLY A 398 -21.82 -14.65 4.55
N LEU A 399 -21.17 -13.94 5.48
CA LEU A 399 -21.10 -14.37 6.89
C LEU A 399 -21.70 -13.30 7.81
N SER A 400 -22.99 -13.03 7.59
CA SER A 400 -23.87 -12.70 8.70
C SER A 400 -24.34 -14.02 9.32
N HIS A 401 -24.29 -14.10 10.65
CA HIS A 401 -24.74 -15.22 11.50
C HIS A 401 -23.65 -16.22 11.93
N TYR A 402 -22.79 -15.80 12.86
CA TYR A 402 -22.49 -16.64 14.01
C TYR A 402 -22.55 -15.78 15.28
N ASN A 403 -23.63 -15.98 16.06
CA ASN A 403 -23.75 -15.52 17.44
C ASN A 403 -22.73 -16.31 18.28
N PHE A 404 -21.74 -15.63 18.86
CA PHE A 404 -21.00 -16.17 20.00
C PHE A 404 -21.32 -15.35 21.25
N SER A 405 -22.02 -16.02 22.16
CA SER A 405 -22.37 -15.58 23.51
C SER A 405 -21.12 -15.52 24.39
N TRP A 406 -20.79 -14.33 24.88
CA TRP A 406 -19.83 -14.17 25.97
C TRP A 406 -20.47 -14.58 27.29
N ARG A 407 -20.11 -15.76 27.81
CA ARG A 407 -20.24 -16.07 29.24
C ARG A 407 -19.01 -16.81 29.74
N GLU A 408 -18.38 -16.14 30.71
CA GLU A 408 -17.65 -16.68 31.85
C GLU A 408 -16.32 -17.39 31.57
N LEU A 409 -15.22 -16.82 32.07
CA LEU A 409 -14.42 -17.39 33.17
C LEU A 409 -13.36 -16.33 33.64
N PRO A 410 -12.82 -16.46 34.86
CA PRO A 410 -12.72 -15.36 35.81
C PRO A 410 -11.35 -14.70 35.90
N TYR A 411 -11.39 -13.50 36.46
CA TYR A 411 -10.28 -12.72 37.00
C TYR A 411 -9.28 -13.56 37.83
N GLY A 412 -7.99 -13.32 37.57
CA GLY A 412 -6.88 -13.65 38.47
C GLY A 412 -5.91 -12.47 38.51
N GLU A 413 -5.88 -11.84 39.69
CA GLU A 413 -4.93 -10.88 40.29
C GLU A 413 -3.48 -11.03 39.76
N PHE A 414 -2.66 -10.01 39.45
CA PHE A 414 -2.41 -8.68 40.00
C PHE A 414 -1.99 -7.68 38.91
#